data_AF-A0A661VD08-F1
#
_entry.id   AF-A0A661VD08-F1
#
_cell.length_a   1.000
_cell.length_b   1.000
_cell.length_c   1.000
_cell.angle_alpha   90.00
_cell.angle_beta   90.00
_cell.angle_gamma   90.00
#
_symmetry.space_group_name_H-M   'P 1'
#
loop_
_entity.id
_entity.type
_entity.pdbx_description
1 polymer ?
#
loop_
_entity_poly.entity_id
_entity_poly.type
_entity_poly.pdbx_seq_one_letter_code
_entity_poly.pdbx_strand_id
1 'polypeptide(L)'
;MKALSIKQPWADWILGKNLPDGIEPKDIENRSWLPPKTFDDSYFYIHASKQISKDAFQWFRDEFKCEPITEGYITGAIIGRVMLCDVLWHDEHNGGKWGMDGFYHWILADVIVIEPIPAKGRLLFWDCSEYFEEESTNCGCHLCNDVTQHDQDMDYVCDECKAEAL
;
A
#
# COMPACT_ATOMS: atom_id res chain seq x y z
N MET A 1 7.21 1.22 -8.58
CA MET A 1 6.14 1.33 -7.56
C MET A 1 6.72 0.93 -6.21
N LYS A 2 6.34 1.56 -5.08
CA LYS A 2 6.93 1.22 -3.76
C LYS A 2 5.94 0.49 -2.85
N ALA A 3 6.46 -0.45 -2.07
CA ALA A 3 5.71 -1.16 -1.04
C ALA A 3 6.45 -1.14 0.31
N LEU A 4 5.69 -1.26 1.39
CA LEU A 4 6.18 -1.41 2.76
C LEU A 4 5.63 -2.70 3.36
N SER A 5 6.52 -3.56 3.85
CA SER A 5 6.11 -4.78 4.55
C SER A 5 5.79 -4.49 6.02
N ILE A 6 4.58 -4.87 6.43
CA ILE A 6 4.00 -4.63 7.76
C ILE A 6 3.51 -5.96 8.33
N LYS A 7 3.79 -6.21 9.62
CA LYS A 7 3.30 -7.42 10.29
C LYS A 7 1.79 -7.34 10.47
N GLN A 8 1.10 -8.45 10.26
CA GLN A 8 -0.29 -8.56 10.71
C GLN A 8 -0.34 -8.52 12.24
N PRO A 9 -1.42 -8.03 12.87
CA PRO A 9 -2.64 -7.50 12.26
C PRO A 9 -2.55 -6.03 11.80
N TRP A 10 -1.42 -5.35 12.06
CA TRP A 10 -1.27 -3.92 11.77
C TRP A 10 -1.52 -3.56 10.30
N ALA A 11 -1.15 -4.45 9.37
CA ALA A 11 -1.37 -4.24 7.95
C ALA A 11 -2.87 -4.18 7.61
N ASP A 12 -3.66 -5.13 8.13
CA ASP A 12 -5.11 -5.12 7.95
C ASP A 12 -5.78 -3.95 8.68
N TRP A 13 -5.32 -3.61 9.90
CA TRP A 13 -5.87 -2.47 10.63
C TRP A 13 -5.64 -1.13 9.92
N ILE A 14 -4.51 -0.96 9.23
CA ILE A 14 -4.28 0.21 8.35
C ILE A 14 -5.32 0.24 7.23
N LEU A 15 -5.65 -0.93 6.67
CA LEU A 15 -6.62 -1.06 5.60
C LEU A 15 -8.09 -1.07 6.10
N GLY A 16 -8.33 -0.84 7.39
CA GLY A 16 -9.67 -0.90 7.99
C GLY A 16 -10.28 -2.31 8.00
N LYS A 17 -9.45 -3.35 7.87
CA LYS A 17 -9.87 -4.76 7.87
C LYS A 17 -9.64 -5.41 9.22
N ASN A 18 -10.44 -6.43 9.54
CA ASN A 18 -10.28 -7.26 10.74
C ASN A 18 -10.19 -6.44 12.04
N LEU A 19 -10.98 -5.36 12.10
CA LEU A 19 -11.25 -4.56 13.29
C LEU A 19 -12.67 -4.84 13.81
N PRO A 20 -12.89 -4.86 15.14
CA PRO A 20 -14.22 -4.85 15.72
C PRO A 20 -15.03 -3.60 15.33
N ASP A 21 -16.36 -3.72 15.35
CA ASP A 21 -17.28 -2.62 15.06
C ASP A 21 -17.01 -1.40 15.96
N GLY A 22 -17.04 -0.21 15.36
CA GLY A 22 -16.84 1.07 16.06
C GLY A 22 -15.37 1.41 16.37
N ILE A 23 -14.41 0.61 15.91
CA ILE A 23 -12.99 0.94 15.97
C ILE A 23 -12.54 1.52 14.64
N GLU A 24 -12.04 2.75 14.67
CA GLU A 24 -11.51 3.42 13.48
C GLU A 24 -10.23 2.74 12.97
N PRO A 25 -9.99 2.74 11.64
CA PRO A 25 -8.75 2.23 11.06
C PRO A 25 -7.48 2.87 11.65
N LYS A 26 -6.37 2.14 11.55
CA LYS A 26 -5.06 2.64 11.93
C LYS A 26 -4.52 3.60 10.87
N ASP A 27 -4.58 4.88 11.15
CA ASP A 27 -4.17 5.98 10.29
C ASP A 27 -2.70 6.41 10.48
N ILE A 28 -2.00 5.86 11.47
CA ILE A 28 -0.60 6.21 11.78
C ILE A 28 0.29 4.99 11.66
N GLU A 29 1.36 5.07 10.87
CA GLU A 29 2.45 4.08 10.89
C GLU A 29 3.67 4.60 11.67
N ASN A 30 4.04 3.89 12.75
CA ASN A 30 5.15 4.27 13.63
C ASN A 30 6.49 3.76 13.09
N ARG A 31 7.45 4.66 12.85
CA ARG A 31 8.80 4.29 12.37
C ARG A 31 9.88 5.06 13.10
N SER A 32 11.01 4.40 13.36
CA SER A 32 12.19 5.04 13.96
C SER A 32 13.03 5.82 12.94
N TRP A 33 12.56 5.91 11.70
CA TRP A 33 13.25 6.53 10.58
C TRP A 33 12.25 7.33 9.74
N LEU A 34 12.75 8.41 9.14
CA LEU A 34 12.02 9.24 8.19
C LEU A 34 11.89 8.52 6.84
N PRO A 35 10.78 8.67 6.11
CA PRO A 35 10.68 8.15 4.75
C PRO A 35 11.77 8.78 3.85
N PRO A 36 12.13 8.12 2.74
CA PRO A 36 13.11 8.67 1.79
C PRO A 36 12.70 10.07 1.32
N LYS A 37 13.65 10.99 1.17
CA LYS A 37 13.34 12.36 0.70
C LYS A 37 12.74 12.41 -0.71
N THR A 38 13.01 11.39 -1.52
CA THR A 38 12.51 11.21 -2.89
C THR A 38 11.25 10.36 -2.91
N PHE A 39 10.46 10.34 -1.83
CA PHE A 39 9.13 9.74 -1.84
C PHE A 39 8.19 10.69 -2.59
N ASP A 40 8.45 10.83 -3.88
CA ASP A 40 7.71 11.70 -4.80
C ASP A 40 6.32 11.09 -5.06
N ASP A 41 6.22 9.76 -4.97
CA ASP A 41 4.98 9.02 -4.93
C ASP A 41 4.43 9.07 -3.50
N SER A 42 3.47 9.96 -3.24
CA SER A 42 2.73 9.95 -1.96
C SER A 42 2.07 8.60 -1.70
N TYR A 43 1.86 7.78 -2.73
CA TYR A 43 1.26 6.45 -2.61
C TYR A 43 2.27 5.32 -2.48
N PHE A 44 1.95 4.36 -1.61
CA PHE A 44 2.67 3.11 -1.52
C PHE A 44 1.77 1.94 -1.17
N TYR A 45 2.24 0.75 -1.50
CA TYR A 45 1.52 -0.49 -1.28
C TYR A 45 1.80 -1.07 0.10
N ILE A 46 0.76 -1.59 0.74
CA ILE A 46 0.84 -2.33 1.99
C ILE A 46 1.05 -3.81 1.67
N HIS A 47 2.19 -4.33 2.07
CA HIS A 47 2.48 -5.76 2.04
C HIS A 47 2.27 -6.36 3.43
N ALA A 48 1.37 -7.32 3.55
CA ALA A 48 1.22 -8.11 4.75
C ALA A 48 2.36 -9.12 4.85
N SER A 49 3.23 -8.96 5.85
CA SER A 49 4.35 -9.85 6.07
C SER A 49 3.89 -11.28 6.41
N LYS A 50 4.80 -12.25 6.33
CA LYS A 50 4.53 -13.66 6.71
C LYS A 50 4.32 -13.87 8.22
N GLN A 51 4.65 -12.88 9.05
CA GLN A 51 4.55 -12.98 10.50
C GLN A 51 3.35 -12.19 11.01
N ILE A 52 2.65 -12.78 11.98
CA ILE A 52 1.61 -12.14 12.79
C ILE A 52 2.24 -11.75 14.14
N SER A 53 2.07 -10.50 14.55
CA SER A 53 2.47 -9.94 15.83
C SER A 53 1.44 -10.31 16.89
N LYS A 54 1.79 -11.24 17.78
CA LYS A 54 0.94 -11.60 18.92
C LYS A 54 0.79 -10.43 19.90
N ASP A 55 1.85 -9.64 20.06
CA ASP A 55 1.87 -8.48 20.96
C ASP A 55 0.88 -7.40 20.50
N ALA A 56 0.61 -7.28 19.20
CA ALA A 56 -0.40 -6.36 18.68
C ALA A 56 -1.80 -6.67 19.23
N PHE A 57 -2.18 -7.94 19.33
CA PHE A 57 -3.48 -8.32 19.89
C PHE A 57 -3.57 -8.03 21.38
N GLN A 58 -2.46 -8.18 22.11
CA GLN A 58 -2.42 -7.83 23.52
C GLN A 58 -2.55 -6.32 23.70
N TRP A 59 -1.76 -5.54 22.94
CA TRP A 59 -1.85 -4.09 22.92
C TRP A 59 -3.28 -3.62 22.59
N PHE A 60 -3.94 -4.25 21.62
CA PHE A 60 -5.29 -3.88 21.23
C PHE A 60 -6.31 -4.09 22.36
N ARG A 61 -6.23 -5.22 23.09
CA ARG A 61 -7.05 -5.45 24.29
C ARG A 61 -6.82 -4.36 25.34
N ASP A 62 -5.55 -4.01 25.54
CA ASP A 62 -5.17 -3.02 26.54
C ASP A 62 -5.62 -1.60 26.16
N GLU A 63 -5.57 -1.24 24.87
CA GLU A 63 -5.94 0.09 24.39
C GLU A 63 -7.47 0.25 24.25
N PHE A 64 -8.12 -0.69 23.56
CA PHE A 64 -9.54 -0.58 23.19
C PHE A 64 -10.51 -1.27 24.16
N LYS A 65 -9.99 -2.05 25.12
CA LYS A 65 -10.79 -2.77 26.12
C LYS A 65 -11.83 -3.72 25.52
N CYS A 66 -11.53 -4.31 24.36
CA CYS A 66 -12.34 -5.33 23.70
C CYS A 66 -11.47 -6.40 23.03
N GLU A 67 -12.09 -7.53 22.64
CA GLU A 67 -11.37 -8.62 21.98
C GLU A 67 -11.10 -8.30 20.50
N PRO A 68 -9.84 -8.41 20.01
CA PRO A 68 -9.53 -8.24 18.61
C PRO A 68 -9.99 -9.45 17.79
N ILE A 69 -10.17 -9.25 16.49
CA ILE A 69 -10.28 -10.35 15.52
C ILE A 69 -8.88 -10.99 15.36
N THR A 70 -8.74 -12.28 15.64
CA THR A 70 -7.43 -12.97 15.67
C THR A 70 -7.18 -13.92 14.49
N GLU A 71 -8.15 -14.07 13.59
CA GLU A 71 -8.11 -15.00 12.46
C GLU A 71 -8.43 -14.29 11.14
N GLY A 72 -8.28 -14.98 10.00
CA GLY A 72 -8.62 -14.42 8.68
C GLY A 72 -7.55 -13.50 8.07
N TYR A 73 -6.36 -13.43 8.66
CA TYR A 73 -5.27 -12.60 8.17
C TYR A 73 -4.59 -13.19 6.94
N ILE A 74 -4.51 -12.38 5.89
CA ILE A 74 -3.74 -12.69 4.67
C ILE A 74 -2.28 -12.33 4.94
N THR A 75 -1.35 -13.20 4.51
CA THR A 75 0.08 -13.01 4.74
C THR A 75 0.89 -13.32 3.48
N GLY A 76 2.05 -12.68 3.34
CA GLY A 76 2.92 -12.86 2.18
C GLY A 76 2.36 -12.27 0.89
N ALA A 77 1.55 -11.22 0.97
CA ALA A 77 0.91 -10.59 -0.18
C ALA A 77 0.84 -9.07 -0.05
N ILE A 78 0.82 -8.37 -1.18
CA ILE A 78 0.38 -6.97 -1.25
C ILE A 78 -1.15 -6.98 -1.18
N ILE A 79 -1.71 -6.22 -0.24
CA ILE A 79 -3.14 -6.30 0.10
C ILE A 79 -3.87 -4.96 0.02
N GLY A 80 -3.15 -3.88 -0.20
CA GLY A 80 -3.74 -2.56 -0.38
C GLY A 80 -2.73 -1.50 -0.74
N ARG A 81 -3.21 -0.27 -0.87
CA ARG A 81 -2.44 0.95 -1.12
C ARG A 81 -2.92 2.04 -0.17
N VAL A 82 -2.00 2.90 0.25
CA VAL A 82 -2.30 4.08 1.06
C VAL A 82 -1.48 5.26 0.57
N MET A 83 -1.91 6.47 0.93
CA MET A 83 -1.18 7.71 0.76
C MET A 83 -0.47 8.10 2.05
N LEU A 84 0.83 8.37 1.99
CA LEU A 84 1.59 9.08 3.02
C LEU A 84 1.31 10.59 2.88
N CYS A 85 0.57 11.15 3.83
CA CYS A 85 0.15 12.55 3.81
C CYS A 85 1.15 13.48 4.49
N ASP A 86 1.68 13.03 5.63
CA ASP A 86 2.56 13.84 6.47
C ASP A 86 3.45 12.93 7.34
N VAL A 87 4.50 13.52 7.91
CA VAL A 87 5.40 12.86 8.86
C VAL A 87 5.63 13.79 10.05
N LEU A 88 5.07 13.39 11.19
CA LEU A 88 5.20 14.13 12.44
C LEU A 88 6.16 13.41 13.38
N TRP A 89 6.92 14.14 14.19
CA TRP A 89 7.61 13.57 15.34
C TRP A 89 6.68 13.61 16.54
N HIS A 90 6.60 12.52 17.32
CA HIS A 90 5.73 12.53 18.49
C HIS A 90 6.39 13.16 19.72
N ASP A 91 5.92 14.35 20.09
CA ASP A 91 6.11 14.99 21.39
C ASP A 91 4.76 15.11 22.14
N GLU A 92 4.30 13.97 22.69
CA GLU A 92 3.22 13.87 23.68
C GLU A 92 1.79 14.32 23.26
N HIS A 93 1.58 14.96 22.10
CA HIS A 93 0.29 15.60 21.78
C HIS A 93 -0.32 15.28 20.40
N ASN A 94 0.37 14.54 19.52
CA ASN A 94 0.02 14.48 18.10
C ASN A 94 -0.26 13.08 17.52
N GLY A 95 -0.25 12.03 18.35
CA GLY A 95 -0.24 10.63 17.88
C GLY A 95 -1.55 9.86 17.95
N GLY A 96 -2.62 10.43 18.53
CA GLY A 96 -3.88 9.70 18.73
C GLY A 96 -3.69 8.34 19.42
N LYS A 97 -4.62 7.40 19.21
CA LYS A 97 -4.55 6.05 19.80
C LYS A 97 -3.54 5.13 19.11
N TRP A 98 -3.16 5.45 17.88
CA TRP A 98 -2.33 4.59 17.06
C TRP A 98 -0.84 4.97 17.09
N GLY A 99 -0.50 6.12 17.67
CA GLY A 99 0.85 6.64 17.79
C GLY A 99 1.65 6.04 18.95
N MET A 100 2.94 5.85 18.73
CA MET A 100 3.90 5.40 19.75
C MET A 100 4.91 6.52 20.06
N ASP A 101 5.17 6.75 21.35
CA ASP A 101 6.14 7.75 21.83
C ASP A 101 7.56 7.46 21.34
N GLY A 102 8.27 8.52 20.91
CA GLY A 102 9.65 8.41 20.43
C GLY A 102 9.80 7.85 19.01
N PHE A 103 8.71 7.83 18.22
CA PHE A 103 8.71 7.43 16.82
C PHE A 103 8.23 8.58 15.91
N TYR A 104 8.63 8.52 14.65
CA TYR A 104 7.98 9.28 13.58
C TYR A 104 6.62 8.65 13.28
N HIS A 105 5.60 9.48 13.20
CA HIS A 105 4.23 9.12 12.87
C HIS A 105 4.00 9.46 11.41
N TRP A 106 3.88 8.42 10.60
CA TRP A 106 3.56 8.54 9.20
C TRP A 106 2.05 8.55 9.06
N ILE A 107 1.49 9.71 8.68
CA ILE A 107 0.04 9.91 8.58
C ILE A 107 -0.45 9.32 7.26
N LEU A 108 -1.38 8.39 7.33
CA LEU A 108 -1.90 7.61 6.21
C LEU A 108 -3.33 8.03 5.87
N ALA A 109 -3.62 8.17 4.58
CA ALA A 109 -4.97 8.38 4.07
C ALA A 109 -5.15 7.69 2.69
N ASP A 110 -6.27 7.96 2.02
CA ASP A 110 -6.68 7.36 0.74
C ASP A 110 -6.39 5.84 0.67
N VAL A 111 -7.03 5.13 1.59
CA VAL A 111 -6.86 3.69 1.79
C VAL A 111 -7.65 2.93 0.74
N ILE A 112 -6.96 2.10 -0.03
CA ILE A 112 -7.56 1.21 -1.03
C ILE A 112 -7.17 -0.23 -0.72
N VAL A 113 -8.18 -1.07 -0.50
CA VAL A 113 -8.01 -2.54 -0.43
C VAL A 113 -7.98 -3.09 -1.84
N ILE A 114 -7.07 -4.02 -2.11
CA ILE A 114 -6.99 -4.71 -3.40
C ILE A 114 -7.10 -6.23 -3.22
N GLU A 115 -7.34 -6.94 -4.32
CA GLU A 115 -7.20 -8.40 -4.31
C GLU A 115 -5.73 -8.76 -3.99
N PRO A 116 -5.48 -9.69 -3.04
CA PRO A 116 -4.12 -9.98 -2.61
C PRO A 116 -3.21 -10.44 -3.75
N ILE A 117 -2.09 -9.76 -3.93
CA ILE A 117 -1.05 -10.13 -4.90
C ILE A 117 0.08 -10.85 -4.14
N PRO A 118 0.27 -12.17 -4.33
CA PRO A 118 1.34 -12.89 -3.65
C PRO A 118 2.71 -12.27 -3.95
N ALA A 119 3.45 -11.89 -2.90
CA ALA A 119 4.70 -11.17 -3.06
C ALA A 119 5.70 -11.47 -1.93
N LYS A 120 7.00 -11.48 -2.26
CA LYS A 120 8.05 -11.62 -1.27
C LYS A 120 8.40 -10.25 -0.66
N GLY A 121 7.96 -10.04 0.58
CA GLY A 121 8.27 -8.83 1.33
C GLY A 121 9.77 -8.62 1.55
N ARG A 122 10.17 -7.35 1.69
CA ARG A 122 11.56 -6.92 1.91
C ARG A 122 11.60 -5.82 2.99
N LEU A 123 12.79 -5.56 3.52
CA LEU A 123 12.99 -4.49 4.52
C LEU A 123 12.89 -3.11 3.88
N LEU A 124 12.55 -2.11 4.70
CA LEU A 124 12.33 -0.72 4.27
C LEU A 124 11.29 -0.62 3.15
N PHE A 125 11.23 0.52 2.48
CA PHE A 125 10.53 0.59 1.20
C PHE A 125 11.28 -0.23 0.14
N TRP A 126 10.53 -0.99 -0.64
CA TRP A 126 11.07 -1.81 -1.71
C TRP A 126 10.27 -1.63 -3.00
N ASP A 127 10.93 -1.88 -4.14
CA ASP A 127 10.28 -1.81 -5.44
C ASP A 127 9.42 -3.04 -5.69
N CYS A 128 8.14 -2.82 -5.91
CA CYS A 128 7.15 -3.87 -6.16
C CYS A 128 6.64 -3.90 -7.60
N SER A 129 7.23 -3.13 -8.53
CA SER A 129 6.78 -3.10 -9.93
C SER A 129 6.69 -4.49 -10.56
N GLU A 130 7.58 -5.42 -10.18
CA GLU A 130 7.61 -6.81 -10.67
C GLU A 130 6.32 -7.61 -10.41
N TYR A 131 5.45 -7.16 -9.50
CA TYR A 131 4.19 -7.83 -9.14
C TYR A 131 2.96 -7.26 -9.84
N PHE A 132 3.12 -6.19 -10.61
CA PHE A 132 2.05 -5.59 -11.38
C PHE A 132 2.34 -5.88 -12.85
N GLU A 133 1.35 -6.40 -13.57
CA GLU A 133 1.45 -6.52 -15.01
C GLU A 133 1.69 -5.10 -15.56
N GLU A 134 2.78 -4.92 -16.31
CA GLU A 134 2.80 -3.79 -17.22
C GLU A 134 1.66 -4.05 -18.19
N GLU A 135 0.66 -3.16 -18.22
CA GLU A 135 -0.24 -3.14 -19.37
C GLU A 135 0.66 -2.99 -20.59
N SER A 136 0.89 -4.10 -21.27
CA SER A 136 1.63 -4.09 -22.51
C SER A 136 0.75 -3.27 -23.46
N THR A 137 1.12 -2.03 -23.71
CA THR A 137 0.69 -1.28 -24.89
C THR A 137 1.36 -1.88 -26.12
N ASN A 138 1.30 -3.21 -26.26
CA ASN A 138 1.65 -3.87 -27.49
C ASN A 138 0.38 -3.86 -28.32
N CYS A 139 0.20 -2.79 -29.09
CA CYS A 139 -0.73 -2.80 -30.21
C CYS A 139 -0.39 -4.05 -31.05
N GLY A 140 -1.29 -5.03 -31.12
CA GLY A 140 -1.07 -6.31 -31.82
C GLY A 140 -0.98 -6.19 -33.35
N CYS A 141 -0.72 -5.01 -33.90
CA CYS A 141 -0.42 -4.85 -35.31
C CYS A 141 1.07 -5.18 -35.54
N HIS A 142 1.35 -6.06 -36.48
CA HIS A 142 2.73 -6.47 -36.84
C HIS A 142 3.55 -5.34 -37.51
N LEU A 143 3.05 -4.11 -37.52
CA LEU A 143 3.57 -3.00 -38.34
C LEU A 143 4.29 -1.92 -37.52
N CYS A 144 3.95 -1.71 -36.24
CA CYS A 144 4.61 -0.70 -35.42
C CYS A 144 5.76 -1.29 -34.58
N ASN A 145 6.85 -1.69 -35.26
CA ASN A 145 8.14 -1.77 -34.57
C ASN A 145 8.65 -0.33 -34.37
N ASP A 146 8.71 0.11 -33.11
CA ASP A 146 9.09 1.45 -32.65
C ASP A 146 8.08 2.57 -32.96
N VAL A 147 7.27 2.96 -31.96
CA VAL A 147 7.33 4.34 -31.42
C VAL A 147 6.91 4.33 -29.95
N THR A 148 7.86 4.71 -29.09
CA THR A 148 7.61 5.20 -27.74
C THR A 148 6.97 6.58 -27.82
N GLN A 149 5.73 6.74 -27.33
CA GLN A 149 5.28 7.87 -26.51
C GLN A 149 3.78 7.75 -26.24
N HIS A 150 3.47 7.59 -24.95
CA HIS A 150 2.15 7.80 -24.38
C HIS A 150 1.80 9.28 -24.48
N ASP A 151 0.66 9.60 -25.06
CA ASP A 151 -0.10 10.79 -24.70
C ASP A 151 -1.54 10.37 -24.38
N GLN A 152 -2.09 11.00 -23.34
CA GLN A 152 -3.41 10.71 -22.81
C GLN A 152 -4.46 11.36 -23.73
N ASP A 153 -5.53 10.61 -24.01
CA ASP A 153 -6.73 10.95 -24.80
C ASP A 153 -6.76 10.48 -26.28
N MET A 154 -7.79 9.68 -26.56
CA MET A 154 -8.34 9.24 -27.87
C MET A 154 -7.85 7.92 -28.46
N ASP A 155 -8.83 7.11 -28.89
CA ASP A 155 -8.72 5.92 -29.74
C ASP A 155 -7.83 6.18 -30.97
N TYR A 156 -6.51 5.98 -30.84
CA TYR A 156 -5.60 6.07 -31.98
C TYR A 156 -5.34 4.67 -32.53
N VAL A 157 -6.19 4.25 -33.46
CA VAL A 157 -5.81 3.28 -34.49
C VAL A 157 -4.72 3.95 -35.33
N CYS A 158 -3.52 3.35 -35.42
CA CYS A 158 -2.44 3.93 -36.21
C CYS A 158 -2.89 4.12 -37.67
N ASP A 159 -2.38 5.15 -38.34
CA ASP A 159 -2.87 5.51 -39.68
C ASP A 159 -2.64 4.41 -40.73
N GLU A 160 -1.72 3.47 -40.49
CA GLU A 160 -1.56 2.26 -41.32
C GLU A 160 -2.70 1.24 -41.12
N CYS A 161 -3.23 1.07 -39.90
CA CYS A 161 -4.38 0.20 -39.65
C CYS A 161 -5.71 0.76 -40.19
N LYS A 162 -5.80 2.08 -40.42
CA LYS A 162 -6.98 2.68 -41.10
C LYS A 162 -7.00 2.39 -42.61
N ALA A 163 -5.85 2.03 -43.19
CA ALA A 163 -5.73 1.82 -44.63
C ALA A 163 -6.20 0.43 -45.11
N GLU A 164 -6.36 -0.55 -44.21
CA GLU A 164 -6.88 -1.89 -44.53
C GLU A 164 -8.39 -2.06 -44.24
N ALA A 165 -9.06 -1.00 -43.79
CA ALA A 165 -10.51 -0.99 -43.53
C ALA A 165 -11.35 -0.36 -44.66
N LEU A 166 -10.77 -0.13 -45.84
CA LEU A 166 -11.44 0.38 -47.05
C LEU A 166 -11.20 -0.50 -48.27
#